data_AF-A0A1G6XET3-F1
#
_entry.id   AF-A0A1G6XET3-F1
#
_cell.length_a   1.000
_cell.length_b   1.000
_cell.length_c   1.000
_cell.angle_alpha   90.00
_cell.angle_beta   90.00
_cell.angle_gamma   90.00
#
_symmetry.space_group_name_H-M   'P 1'
#
loop_
_entity.id
_entity.type
_entity.pdbx_description
1 polymer ?
#
loop_
_entity_poly.entity_id
_entity_poly.type
_entity_poly.pdbx_seq_one_letter_code
_entity_poly.pdbx_strand_id
1 'polypeptide(L)'
;MSKDNQSPLDGFLEILIQQHEKSAENINTALYDDIVNTAEILKKTEDDAVRTEAVASLRNRFKNEDLNQVTDIFIYCQRFLSENDDPLPMASQLCISIGKLFTNENLHYAVGKVYSRDETESGAALSFLGYLALIEQHTFYVLNFIKENFAGFSPNNKTTCVFQLKEILPDNEIAKQIVVNSGITRYELSFSTDIDSSSKPITFQTGKVDGSFNAGMEELKPKRPWWKFW
;
A
#
# COMPACT_ATOMS: atom_id res chain seq x y z
N MET A 1 -40.67 -24.96 8.58
CA MET A 1 -39.20 -24.95 8.44
C MET A 1 -38.87 -24.15 7.19
N SER A 2 -38.68 -22.84 7.33
CA SER A 2 -38.23 -21.98 6.24
C SER A 2 -36.73 -22.21 6.07
N LYS A 3 -36.33 -22.65 4.87
CA LYS A 3 -34.94 -22.55 4.43
C LYS A 3 -34.67 -21.06 4.27
N ASP A 4 -33.81 -20.51 5.12
CA ASP A 4 -33.31 -19.15 4.94
C ASP A 4 -32.58 -19.09 3.60
N ASN A 5 -33.21 -18.43 2.64
CA ASN A 5 -32.60 -18.04 1.38
C ASN A 5 -31.71 -16.83 1.67
N GLN A 6 -30.59 -17.05 2.36
CA GLN A 6 -29.55 -16.03 2.45
C GLN A 6 -28.92 -15.92 1.06
N SER A 7 -28.98 -14.73 0.45
CA SER A 7 -28.44 -14.53 -0.89
C SER A 7 -26.94 -14.87 -0.88
N PRO A 8 -26.38 -15.46 -1.95
CA PRO A 8 -24.93 -15.60 -2.09
C PRO A 8 -24.18 -14.27 -1.88
N LEU A 9 -24.83 -13.14 -2.19
CA LEU A 9 -24.30 -11.81 -1.90
C LEU A 9 -24.26 -11.50 -0.40
N ASP A 10 -25.29 -11.89 0.35
CA ASP A 10 -25.36 -11.67 1.81
C ASP A 10 -24.29 -12.51 2.52
N GLY A 11 -24.08 -13.75 2.07
CA GLY A 11 -23.00 -14.61 2.57
C GLY A 11 -21.61 -14.06 2.25
N PHE A 12 -21.41 -13.46 1.07
CA PHE A 12 -20.15 -12.79 0.72
C PHE A 12 -19.91 -11.53 1.57
N LEU A 13 -20.94 -10.71 1.77
CA LEU A 13 -20.86 -9.53 2.64
C LEU A 13 -20.55 -9.90 4.09
N GLU A 14 -21.15 -10.97 4.60
CA GLU A 14 -20.87 -11.48 5.94
C GLU A 14 -19.41 -11.93 6.10
N ILE A 15 -18.84 -12.59 5.09
CA ILE A 15 -17.42 -12.94 5.07
C ILE A 15 -16.54 -11.68 5.08
N LEU A 16 -16.87 -10.66 4.28
CA LEU A 16 -16.11 -9.40 4.27
C LEU A 16 -16.16 -8.68 5.62
N ILE A 17 -17.33 -8.65 6.27
CA ILE A 17 -17.50 -8.06 7.60
C ILE A 17 -16.67 -8.83 8.63
N GLN A 18 -16.75 -10.17 8.64
CA GLN A 18 -15.96 -10.98 9.56
C GLN A 18 -14.44 -10.81 9.34
N GLN A 19 -14.01 -10.67 8.09
CA GLN A 19 -12.60 -10.38 7.77
C GLN A 19 -12.17 -8.99 8.25
N HIS A 20 -13.04 -8.00 8.13
CA HIS A 20 -12.82 -6.65 8.62
C HIS A 20 -12.73 -6.63 10.15
N GLU A 21 -13.70 -7.21 10.85
CA GLU A 21 -13.73 -7.30 12.31
C GLU A 21 -12.48 -7.99 12.86
N LYS A 22 -12.13 -9.17 12.31
CA LYS A 22 -10.93 -9.91 12.71
C LYS A 22 -9.63 -9.14 12.46
N SER A 23 -9.58 -8.36 11.38
CA SER A 23 -8.42 -7.52 11.09
C SER A 23 -8.35 -6.31 12.02
N ALA A 24 -9.49 -5.72 12.36
CA ALA A 24 -9.59 -4.55 13.24
C ALA A 24 -9.27 -4.89 14.70
N GLU A 25 -9.56 -6.11 15.18
CA GLU A 25 -9.24 -6.58 16.54
C GLU A 25 -7.76 -6.44 16.92
N ASN A 26 -6.87 -6.50 15.93
CA ASN A 26 -5.42 -6.45 16.15
C ASN A 26 -4.80 -5.07 15.90
N ILE A 27 -5.62 -4.05 15.59
CA ILE A 27 -5.16 -2.70 15.32
C ILE A 27 -5.29 -1.85 16.59
N ASN A 28 -4.22 -1.14 16.93
CA ASN A 28 -4.27 -0.10 17.95
C ASN A 28 -5.17 1.05 17.47
N THR A 29 -6.42 1.04 17.91
CA THR A 29 -7.46 1.99 17.50
C THR A 29 -7.09 3.43 17.83
N ALA A 30 -6.44 3.68 18.97
CA ALA A 30 -6.03 5.03 19.35
C ALA A 30 -5.03 5.63 18.34
N LEU A 31 -4.03 4.84 17.94
CA LEU A 31 -3.02 5.27 16.95
C LEU A 31 -3.62 5.38 15.54
N TYR A 32 -4.51 4.45 15.19
CA TYR A 32 -5.25 4.50 13.93
C TYR A 32 -6.12 5.76 13.84
N ASP A 33 -6.88 6.07 14.87
CA ASP A 33 -7.74 7.24 14.94
C ASP A 33 -6.93 8.54 14.80
N ASP A 34 -5.74 8.61 15.38
CA ASP A 34 -4.86 9.77 15.20
C ASP A 34 -4.45 9.98 13.74
N ILE A 35 -4.11 8.89 13.06
CA ILE A 35 -3.73 8.91 11.65
C ILE A 35 -4.94 9.35 10.80
N VAL A 36 -6.12 8.78 11.04
CA VAL A 36 -7.35 9.12 10.29
C VAL A 36 -7.78 10.56 10.56
N ASN A 37 -7.77 11.01 11.81
CA ASN A 37 -8.10 12.39 12.17
C ASN A 37 -7.12 13.38 11.54
N THR A 38 -5.83 13.06 11.54
CA THR A 38 -4.83 13.89 10.85
C THR A 38 -5.05 13.89 9.34
N ALA A 39 -5.39 12.75 8.73
CA ALA A 39 -5.73 12.67 7.32
C ALA A 39 -6.92 13.56 6.96
N GLU A 40 -7.95 13.61 7.82
CA GLU A 40 -9.11 14.48 7.64
C GLU A 40 -8.76 15.97 7.76
N ILE A 41 -7.85 16.34 8.67
CA ILE A 41 -7.31 17.71 8.74
C ILE A 41 -6.64 18.06 7.40
N LEU A 42 -5.78 17.18 6.90
CA LEU A 42 -5.03 17.39 5.66
C LEU A 42 -5.92 17.48 4.40
N LYS A 43 -7.07 16.80 4.40
CA LYS A 43 -8.05 16.88 3.30
C LYS A 43 -8.84 18.20 3.32
N LYS A 44 -9.05 18.78 4.49
CA LYS A 44 -9.92 19.96 4.68
C LYS A 44 -9.17 21.30 4.61
N THR A 45 -7.85 21.28 4.77
CA THR A 45 -7.03 22.49 4.77
C THR A 45 -6.19 22.60 3.49
N GLU A 46 -6.17 23.79 2.90
CA GLU A 46 -5.27 24.14 1.80
C GLU A 46 -3.99 24.85 2.30
N ASP A 47 -3.92 25.16 3.60
CA ASP A 47 -2.79 25.85 4.20
C ASP A 47 -1.62 24.89 4.47
N ASP A 48 -0.54 25.04 3.70
CA ASP A 48 0.67 24.22 3.82
C ASP A 48 1.35 24.30 5.19
N ALA A 49 1.24 25.42 5.92
CA ALA A 49 1.80 25.55 7.26
C ALA A 49 1.02 24.65 8.25
N VAL A 50 -0.32 24.68 8.18
CA VAL A 50 -1.19 23.80 8.99
C VAL A 50 -0.94 22.33 8.65
N ARG A 51 -0.75 22.00 7.36
CA ARG A 51 -0.43 20.62 6.94
C ARG A 51 0.89 20.14 7.52
N THR A 52 1.92 20.99 7.45
CA THR A 52 3.25 20.69 7.98
C THR A 52 3.22 20.49 9.50
N GLU A 53 2.51 21.37 10.21
CA GLU A 53 2.36 21.29 11.66
C GLU A 53 1.59 20.03 12.08
N ALA A 54 0.49 19.69 11.42
CA ALA A 54 -0.29 18.49 11.71
C ALA A 54 0.56 17.22 11.57
N VAL A 55 1.34 17.09 10.49
CA VAL A 55 2.24 15.95 10.27
C VAL A 55 3.41 15.93 11.25
N ALA A 56 3.95 17.09 11.62
CA ALA A 56 5.00 17.17 12.65
C ALA A 56 4.48 16.76 14.03
N SER A 57 3.27 17.21 14.40
CA SER A 57 2.60 16.86 15.65
C SER A 57 2.31 15.36 15.73
N LEU A 58 1.75 14.79 14.65
CA LEU A 58 1.52 13.35 14.54
C LEU A 58 2.82 12.57 14.75
N ARG A 59 3.89 12.89 14.00
CA ARG A 59 5.18 12.22 14.17
C ARG A 59 5.73 12.36 15.58
N ASN A 60 5.58 13.53 16.21
CA ASN A 60 6.08 13.74 17.56
C ASN A 60 5.38 12.85 18.58
N ARG A 61 4.07 12.60 18.43
CA ARG A 61 3.33 11.65 19.27
C ARG A 61 3.84 10.23 19.11
N PHE A 62 4.05 9.78 17.87
CA PHE A 62 4.52 8.43 17.56
C PHE A 62 5.95 8.11 18.02
N LYS A 63 6.76 9.10 18.43
CA LYS A 63 8.12 8.85 18.95
C LYS A 63 8.15 7.98 20.22
N ASN A 64 7.06 7.97 21.00
CA ASN A 64 6.97 7.24 22.27
C ASN A 64 6.07 6.01 22.17
N GLU A 65 5.68 5.62 20.96
CA GLU A 65 4.76 4.52 20.69
C GLU A 65 5.51 3.31 20.10
N ASP A 66 4.88 2.14 20.11
CA ASP A 66 5.37 0.99 19.36
C ASP A 66 5.19 1.22 17.86
N LEU A 67 6.27 1.59 17.18
CA LEU A 67 6.27 1.88 15.75
C LEU A 67 5.94 0.66 14.87
N ASN A 68 6.02 -0.57 15.38
CA ASN A 68 5.57 -1.75 14.65
C ASN A 68 4.06 -1.70 14.36
N GLN A 69 3.29 -1.03 15.22
CA GLN A 69 1.86 -0.79 15.01
C GLN A 69 1.59 0.01 13.73
N VAL A 70 2.53 0.87 13.29
CA VAL A 70 2.39 1.64 12.05
C VAL A 70 2.41 0.72 10.83
N THR A 71 3.20 -0.37 10.87
CA THR A 71 3.18 -1.40 9.83
C THR A 71 1.81 -2.09 9.77
N ASP A 72 1.30 -2.51 10.92
CA ASP A 72 0.00 -3.19 11.00
C ASP A 72 -1.14 -2.25 10.55
N ILE A 73 -1.10 -0.98 10.95
CA ILE A 73 -2.04 0.05 10.51
C ILE A 73 -1.93 0.30 9.00
N PHE A 74 -0.73 0.37 8.42
CA PHE A 74 -0.57 0.53 6.97
C PHE A 74 -1.19 -0.65 6.21
N ILE A 75 -0.92 -1.88 6.65
CA ILE A 75 -1.49 -3.09 6.06
C ILE A 75 -3.02 -3.06 6.13
N TYR A 76 -3.57 -2.67 7.28
CA TYR A 76 -5.01 -2.49 7.46
C TYR A 76 -5.58 -1.43 6.51
N CYS A 77 -4.92 -0.27 6.40
CA CYS A 77 -5.33 0.80 5.47
C CYS A 77 -5.35 0.31 4.03
N GLN A 78 -4.33 -0.44 3.59
CA GLN A 78 -4.28 -0.99 2.23
C GLN A 78 -5.37 -2.01 1.96
N ARG A 79 -5.79 -2.77 2.97
CA ARG A 79 -6.84 -3.79 2.84
C ARG A 79 -8.24 -3.21 2.77
N PHE A 80 -8.53 -2.18 3.56
CA PHE A 80 -9.92 -1.75 3.82
C PHE A 80 -10.20 -0.29 3.46
N LEU A 81 -9.17 0.55 3.32
CA LEU A 81 -9.32 1.96 2.97
C LEU A 81 -8.80 2.28 1.57
N SER A 82 -8.32 1.27 0.84
CA SER A 82 -7.92 1.41 -0.55
C SER A 82 -9.16 1.57 -1.44
N GLU A 83 -9.63 2.80 -1.60
CA GLU A 83 -10.19 3.21 -2.88
C GLU A 83 -9.05 3.01 -3.91
N ASN A 84 -9.32 2.42 -5.08
CA ASN A 84 -8.30 2.07 -6.10
C ASN A 84 -7.60 3.30 -6.74
N ASP A 85 -7.43 4.37 -5.98
CA ASP A 85 -7.07 5.70 -6.45
C ASP A 85 -5.57 5.95 -6.29
N ASP A 86 -4.99 6.48 -7.37
CA ASP A 86 -3.79 7.32 -7.30
C ASP A 86 -4.26 8.76 -7.04
N PRO A 87 -3.87 9.40 -5.91
CA PRO A 87 -2.85 8.97 -4.96
C PRO A 87 -3.34 8.01 -3.87
N LEU A 88 -2.39 7.22 -3.33
CA LEU A 88 -2.55 6.41 -2.11
C LEU A 88 -3.45 7.09 -1.08
N PRO A 89 -4.30 6.34 -0.34
CA PRO A 89 -5.10 6.91 0.73
C PRO A 89 -4.24 7.74 1.70
N MET A 90 -4.73 8.92 2.09
CA MET A 90 -3.97 9.88 2.92
C MET A 90 -3.47 9.24 4.23
N ALA A 91 -4.24 8.33 4.84
CA ALA A 91 -3.83 7.57 6.02
C ALA A 91 -2.58 6.69 5.75
N SER A 92 -2.52 6.04 4.59
CA SER A 92 -1.35 5.27 4.15
C SER A 92 -0.13 6.17 3.94
N GLN A 93 -0.30 7.36 3.36
CA GLN A 93 0.78 8.34 3.21
C GLN A 93 1.31 8.81 4.57
N LEU A 94 0.42 9.02 5.55
CA LEU A 94 0.81 9.37 6.91
C LEU A 94 1.58 8.25 7.61
N CYS A 95 1.21 6.98 7.41
CA CYS A 95 1.99 5.84 7.91
C CYS A 95 3.43 5.86 7.33
N ILE A 96 3.58 6.15 6.04
CA ILE A 96 4.89 6.29 5.38
C ILE A 96 5.67 7.47 5.97
N SER A 97 5.00 8.59 6.24
CA SER A 97 5.60 9.76 6.90
C SER A 97 6.08 9.45 8.32
N ILE A 98 5.30 8.71 9.10
CA ILE A 98 5.71 8.19 10.42
C ILE A 98 6.87 7.20 10.27
N GLY A 99 6.92 6.45 9.17
CA GLY A 99 8.05 5.59 8.78
C GLY A 99 9.41 6.28 8.79
N LYS A 100 9.49 7.61 8.71
CA LYS A 100 10.73 8.38 8.94
C LYS A 100 11.31 8.18 10.35
N LEU A 101 10.54 7.68 11.32
CA LEU A 101 10.97 7.38 12.68
C LEU A 101 11.45 5.94 12.86
N PHE A 102 11.25 5.07 11.87
CA PHE A 102 11.58 3.65 12.01
C PHE A 102 13.06 3.44 12.26
N THR A 103 13.37 2.47 13.12
CA THR A 103 14.70 1.88 13.26
C THR A 103 14.81 0.64 12.39
N ASN A 104 16.01 0.04 12.32
CA ASN A 104 16.19 -1.26 11.66
C ASN A 104 15.27 -2.33 12.27
N GLU A 105 15.01 -2.32 13.57
CA GLU A 105 14.13 -3.31 14.22
C GLU A 105 12.68 -3.20 13.67
N ASN A 106 12.18 -1.98 13.47
CA ASN A 106 10.86 -1.76 12.88
C ASN A 106 10.81 -2.19 11.41
N LEU A 107 11.90 -1.97 10.66
CA LEU A 107 12.02 -2.48 9.30
C LEU A 107 12.05 -4.02 9.27
N HIS A 108 12.72 -4.66 10.21
CA HIS A 108 12.72 -6.14 10.33
C HIS A 108 11.32 -6.68 10.64
N TYR A 109 10.54 -5.98 11.46
CA TYR A 109 9.14 -6.33 11.71
C TYR A 109 8.32 -6.30 10.42
N ALA A 110 8.43 -5.22 9.63
CA ALA A 110 7.77 -5.11 8.33
C ALA A 110 8.22 -6.19 7.33
N VAL A 111 9.51 -6.51 7.31
CA VAL A 111 10.07 -7.64 6.55
C VAL A 111 9.44 -8.97 6.98
N GLY A 112 9.25 -9.21 8.27
CA GLY A 112 8.60 -10.42 8.78
C GLY A 112 7.19 -10.61 8.22
N LYS A 113 6.43 -9.52 8.07
CA LYS A 113 5.07 -9.54 7.50
C LYS A 113 5.04 -9.88 6.00
N VAL A 114 6.14 -9.66 5.26
CA VAL A 114 6.24 -10.07 3.84
C VAL A 114 6.15 -11.60 3.70
N TYR A 115 6.53 -12.36 4.72
CA TYR A 115 6.43 -13.84 4.71
C TYR A 115 5.11 -14.36 5.28
N SER A 116 4.11 -13.50 5.47
CA SER A 116 2.77 -13.93 5.87
C SER A 116 2.19 -14.90 4.86
N ARG A 117 1.41 -15.89 5.35
CA ARG A 117 0.67 -16.82 4.49
C ARG A 117 -0.52 -16.15 3.81
N ASP A 118 -0.95 -15.02 4.34
CA ASP A 118 -1.98 -14.19 3.74
C ASP A 118 -1.34 -13.33 2.65
N GLU A 119 -1.66 -13.63 1.38
CA GLU A 119 -1.09 -12.91 0.24
C GLU A 119 -1.37 -11.40 0.27
N THR A 120 -2.51 -10.99 0.83
CA THR A 120 -2.85 -9.58 0.95
C THR A 120 -2.02 -8.90 2.04
N GLU A 121 -1.74 -9.59 3.15
CA GLU A 121 -0.84 -9.06 4.20
C GLU A 121 0.58 -8.92 3.63
N SER A 122 1.05 -10.00 3.03
CA SER A 122 2.37 -10.11 2.42
C SER A 122 2.59 -9.04 1.36
N GLY A 123 1.63 -8.85 0.46
CA GLY A 123 1.67 -7.83 -0.58
C GLY A 123 1.63 -6.40 -0.04
N ALA A 124 0.77 -6.11 0.95
CA ALA A 124 0.70 -4.79 1.59
C ALA A 124 2.00 -4.47 2.36
N ALA A 125 2.58 -5.43 3.06
CA ALA A 125 3.86 -5.27 3.75
C ALA A 125 5.01 -5.00 2.76
N LEU A 126 5.07 -5.75 1.66
CA LEU A 126 6.08 -5.53 0.62
C LEU A 126 5.91 -4.16 -0.05
N SER A 127 4.66 -3.75 -0.29
CA SER A 127 4.35 -2.41 -0.81
C SER A 127 4.80 -1.32 0.17
N PHE A 128 4.56 -1.51 1.47
CA PHE A 128 4.99 -0.56 2.49
C PHE A 128 6.51 -0.39 2.49
N LEU A 129 7.25 -1.50 2.46
CA LEU A 129 8.71 -1.48 2.31
C LEU A 129 9.12 -0.70 1.05
N GLY A 130 8.49 -0.98 -0.10
CA GLY A 130 8.73 -0.22 -1.33
C GLY A 130 8.61 1.30 -1.13
N TYR A 131 7.58 1.77 -0.42
CA TYR A 131 7.43 3.18 -0.10
C TYR A 131 8.46 3.69 0.93
N LEU A 132 8.80 2.89 1.95
CA LEU A 132 9.85 3.25 2.90
C LEU A 132 11.21 3.39 2.22
N ALA A 133 11.46 2.69 1.10
CA ALA A 133 12.67 2.85 0.32
C ALA A 133 12.83 4.25 -0.34
N LEU A 134 11.78 5.08 -0.38
CA LEU A 134 11.87 6.50 -0.76
C LEU A 134 12.58 7.35 0.30
N ILE A 135 12.62 6.87 1.55
CA ILE A 135 13.26 7.56 2.66
C ILE A 135 14.75 7.21 2.64
N GLU A 136 15.62 8.19 2.40
CA GLU A 136 17.06 7.99 2.17
C GLU A 136 17.73 7.08 3.21
N GLN A 137 17.38 7.25 4.49
CA GLN A 137 17.93 6.46 5.59
C GLN A 137 17.56 4.96 5.52
N HIS A 138 16.47 4.60 4.85
CA HIS A 138 15.94 3.23 4.74
C HIS A 138 16.25 2.58 3.39
N THR A 139 16.52 3.40 2.35
CA THR A 139 16.66 2.97 0.96
C THR A 139 17.59 1.77 0.81
N PHE A 140 18.81 1.84 1.37
CA PHE A 140 19.80 0.77 1.22
C PHE A 140 19.35 -0.54 1.90
N TYR A 141 18.85 -0.46 3.13
CA TYR A 141 18.39 -1.63 3.87
C TYR A 141 17.26 -2.32 3.11
N VAL A 142 16.23 -1.55 2.74
CA VAL A 142 15.03 -2.11 2.11
C VAL A 142 15.31 -2.68 0.73
N LEU A 143 16.04 -1.95 -0.13
CA LEU A 143 16.28 -2.44 -1.49
C LEU A 143 17.19 -3.66 -1.51
N ASN A 144 18.16 -3.79 -0.60
CA ASN A 144 18.95 -5.01 -0.48
C ASN A 144 18.11 -6.18 0.02
N PHE A 145 17.26 -5.98 1.03
CA PHE A 145 16.32 -7.00 1.45
C PHE A 145 15.48 -7.52 0.28
N ILE A 146 14.86 -6.60 -0.49
CA ILE A 146 14.04 -6.95 -1.67
C ILE A 146 14.90 -7.72 -2.67
N LYS A 147 16.10 -7.24 -3.00
CA LYS A 147 16.99 -7.85 -3.99
C LYS A 147 17.40 -9.27 -3.60
N GLU A 148 17.80 -9.48 -2.36
CA GLU A 148 18.29 -10.78 -1.86
C GLU A 148 17.16 -11.80 -1.72
N ASN A 149 15.94 -11.34 -1.44
CA ASN A 149 14.79 -12.21 -1.18
C ASN A 149 13.79 -12.29 -2.34
N PHE A 150 14.04 -11.56 -3.44
CA PHE A 150 13.11 -11.42 -4.55
C PHE A 150 12.63 -12.77 -5.09
N ALA A 151 13.53 -13.75 -5.20
CA ALA A 151 13.22 -15.08 -5.70
C ALA A 151 12.15 -15.82 -4.85
N GLY A 152 12.10 -15.54 -3.54
CA GLY A 152 11.17 -16.16 -2.59
C GLY A 152 9.78 -15.55 -2.57
N PHE A 153 9.56 -14.39 -3.21
CA PHE A 153 8.23 -13.77 -3.25
C PHE A 153 7.27 -14.52 -4.18
N SER A 154 5.97 -14.44 -3.87
CA SER A 154 4.92 -14.95 -4.75
C SER A 154 4.93 -14.24 -6.11
N PRO A 155 4.38 -14.85 -7.17
CA PRO A 155 4.32 -14.21 -8.49
C PRO A 155 3.65 -12.82 -8.46
N ASN A 156 2.53 -12.68 -7.74
CA ASN A 156 1.83 -11.41 -7.60
C ASN A 156 2.69 -10.35 -6.89
N ASN A 157 3.34 -10.73 -5.79
CA ASN A 157 4.22 -9.83 -5.04
C ASN A 157 5.42 -9.37 -5.87
N LYS A 158 6.01 -10.26 -6.68
CA LYS A 158 7.07 -9.91 -7.62
C LYS A 158 6.59 -8.88 -8.63
N THR A 159 5.44 -9.12 -9.27
CA THR A 159 4.86 -8.20 -10.25
C THR A 159 4.59 -6.82 -9.64
N THR A 160 3.90 -6.77 -8.50
CA THR A 160 3.56 -5.52 -7.81
C THR A 160 4.82 -4.77 -7.35
N CYS A 161 5.80 -5.48 -6.80
CA CYS A 161 7.07 -4.88 -6.38
C CYS A 161 7.83 -4.27 -7.56
N VAL A 162 7.94 -4.97 -8.69
CA VAL A 162 8.62 -4.45 -9.89
C VAL A 162 7.87 -3.24 -10.45
N PHE A 163 6.54 -3.29 -10.50
CA PHE A 163 5.73 -2.15 -10.92
C PHE A 163 5.98 -0.94 -10.02
N GLN A 164 5.86 -1.12 -8.70
CA GLN A 164 6.08 -0.05 -7.73
C GLN A 164 7.48 0.55 -7.86
N LEU A 165 8.54 -0.26 -7.81
CA LEU A 165 9.92 0.20 -7.89
C LEU A 165 10.20 1.02 -9.15
N LYS A 166 9.61 0.64 -10.28
CA LYS A 166 9.73 1.37 -11.54
C LYS A 166 9.05 2.74 -11.48
N GLU A 167 7.89 2.84 -10.83
CA GLU A 167 7.14 4.09 -10.71
C GLU A 167 7.77 5.06 -9.70
N ILE A 168 8.18 4.56 -8.52
CA ILE A 168 8.58 5.43 -7.41
C ILE A 168 10.10 5.66 -7.32
N LEU A 169 10.92 4.72 -7.81
CA LEU A 169 12.38 4.77 -7.75
C LEU A 169 13.03 4.51 -9.13
N PRO A 170 12.59 5.18 -10.22
CA PRO A 170 13.07 4.90 -11.58
C PRO A 170 14.58 5.11 -11.75
N ASP A 171 15.16 6.03 -10.96
CA ASP A 171 16.56 6.42 -11.06
C ASP A 171 17.49 5.65 -10.10
N ASN A 172 16.94 4.86 -9.16
CA ASN A 172 17.76 4.15 -8.19
C ASN A 172 18.41 2.90 -8.81
N GLU A 173 19.74 2.80 -8.74
CA GLU A 173 20.49 1.72 -9.38
C GLU A 173 20.16 0.31 -8.83
N ILE A 174 19.89 0.16 -7.54
CA ILE A 174 19.50 -1.13 -6.96
C ILE A 174 18.08 -1.49 -7.44
N ALA A 175 17.15 -0.53 -7.44
CA ALA A 175 15.80 -0.73 -7.95
C ALA A 175 15.80 -1.14 -9.43
N LYS A 176 16.58 -0.44 -10.27
CA LYS A 176 16.78 -0.80 -11.69
C LYS A 176 17.31 -2.22 -11.85
N GLN A 177 18.30 -2.62 -11.04
CA GLN A 177 18.83 -3.99 -11.08
C GLN A 177 17.76 -5.03 -10.72
N ILE A 178 16.94 -4.78 -9.70
CA ILE A 178 15.83 -5.68 -9.33
C ILE A 178 14.86 -5.81 -10.51
N VAL A 179 14.45 -4.69 -11.10
CA VAL A 179 13.51 -4.65 -12.24
C VAL A 179 14.08 -5.41 -13.44
N VAL A 180 15.33 -5.16 -13.83
CA VAL A 180 15.98 -5.83 -14.97
C VAL A 180 16.13 -7.33 -14.72
N ASN A 181 16.60 -7.72 -13.53
CA ASN A 181 16.85 -9.12 -13.19
C ASN A 181 15.55 -9.92 -12.97
N SER A 182 14.42 -9.25 -12.74
CA SER A 182 13.14 -9.92 -12.55
C SER A 182 12.65 -10.67 -13.78
N GLY A 183 13.04 -10.24 -14.99
CA GLY A 183 12.50 -10.76 -16.26
C GLY A 183 11.02 -10.45 -16.49
N ILE A 184 10.37 -9.67 -15.61
CA ILE A 184 8.95 -9.31 -15.72
C ILE A 184 8.80 -8.21 -16.77
N THR A 185 8.20 -8.58 -17.90
CA THR A 185 7.93 -7.67 -19.03
C THR A 185 6.46 -7.31 -19.16
N ARG A 186 5.57 -8.05 -18.49
CA ARG A 186 4.13 -7.80 -18.41
C ARG A 186 3.69 -7.79 -16.96
N TYR A 187 2.91 -6.79 -16.58
CA TYR A 187 2.37 -6.65 -15.23
C TYR A 187 1.03 -7.38 -15.13
N GLU A 188 1.10 -8.69 -14.91
CA GLU A 188 -0.08 -9.55 -14.80
C GLU A 188 -0.19 -10.08 -13.36
N LEU A 189 -1.40 -9.98 -12.80
CA LEU A 189 -1.75 -10.56 -11.50
C LEU A 189 -2.54 -11.85 -11.73
N SER A 190 -2.17 -12.90 -11.01
CA SER A 190 -2.83 -14.20 -11.03
C SER A 190 -3.77 -14.32 -9.85
N PHE A 191 -5.06 -14.42 -10.11
CA PHE A 191 -6.07 -14.67 -9.09
C PHE A 191 -6.52 -16.13 -9.20
N SER A 192 -6.10 -16.95 -8.25
CA SER A 192 -6.57 -18.33 -8.11
C SER A 192 -7.66 -18.34 -7.05
N THR A 193 -8.89 -18.68 -7.43
CA THR A 193 -9.88 -19.12 -6.44
C THR A 193 -9.79 -20.63 -6.36
N ASP A 194 -9.55 -21.18 -5.16
CA ASP A 194 -9.38 -22.63 -4.93
C ASP A 194 -10.62 -23.48 -5.26
N ILE A 195 -11.66 -22.90 -5.89
CA ILE A 195 -12.89 -23.56 -6.29
C ILE A 195 -13.06 -23.67 -7.82
N ASP A 196 -12.31 -22.94 -8.64
CA ASP A 196 -12.34 -23.17 -10.10
C ASP A 196 -10.97 -22.97 -10.75
N SER A 197 -10.30 -24.11 -10.97
CA SER A 197 -9.05 -24.31 -11.70
C SER A 197 -9.18 -24.01 -13.22
N SER A 198 -10.00 -23.02 -13.60
CA SER A 198 -10.10 -22.48 -14.95
C SER A 198 -9.92 -20.96 -15.02
N SER A 199 -9.52 -20.32 -13.91
CA SER A 199 -9.33 -18.87 -13.83
C SER A 199 -8.25 -18.42 -14.82
N LYS A 200 -8.68 -17.94 -15.99
CA LYS A 200 -7.79 -17.32 -16.97
C LYS A 200 -7.22 -16.02 -16.37
N PRO A 201 -5.93 -15.73 -16.55
CA PRO A 201 -5.34 -14.46 -16.14
C PRO A 201 -6.15 -13.30 -16.69
N ILE A 202 -6.61 -12.38 -15.83
CA ILE A 202 -7.25 -11.16 -16.27
C ILE A 202 -6.15 -10.23 -16.77
N THR A 203 -6.09 -10.03 -18.07
CA THR A 203 -5.18 -9.06 -18.69
C THR A 203 -5.86 -7.69 -18.64
N PHE A 204 -5.33 -6.76 -17.86
CA PHE A 204 -5.71 -5.35 -17.99
C PHE A 204 -5.18 -4.86 -19.33
N GLN A 205 -6.06 -4.73 -20.33
CA GLN A 205 -5.73 -4.00 -21.53
C GLN A 205 -5.66 -2.52 -21.16
N THR A 206 -4.47 -1.93 -21.17
CA THR A 206 -4.31 -0.49 -21.36
C THR A 206 -4.75 -0.17 -22.79
N GLY A 207 -6.08 -0.16 -22.99
CA GLY A 207 -6.67 0.27 -24.23
C GLY A 207 -6.30 1.72 -24.47
N LYS A 208 -5.62 1.99 -25.60
CA LYS A 208 -5.65 3.32 -26.19
C LYS A 208 -7.12 3.68 -26.39
N VAL A 209 -7.60 4.62 -25.59
CA VAL A 209 -8.90 5.24 -25.80
C VAL A 209 -8.73 6.19 -27.00
N ASP A 210 -8.79 5.63 -28.21
CA ASP A 210 -9.07 6.39 -29.42
C ASP A 210 -10.59 6.67 -29.42
N GLY A 211 -10.99 7.55 -28.51
CA GLY A 211 -12.35 8.01 -28.35
C GLY A 211 -12.29 9.48 -27.98
N SER A 212 -12.62 10.33 -28.95
CA SER A 212 -12.82 11.78 -28.82
C SER A 212 -13.70 12.11 -27.61
N PHE A 213 -13.07 12.32 -26.45
CA PHE A 213 -13.66 12.97 -25.30
C PHE A 213 -13.29 14.44 -25.39
N ASN A 214 -14.13 15.22 -26.06
CA ASN A 214 -14.22 16.66 -25.82
C ASN A 214 -14.90 16.87 -24.46
N ALA A 215 -14.19 16.56 -23.38
CA ALA A 215 -14.45 17.12 -22.06
C ALA A 215 -13.36 18.14 -21.82
N GLY A 216 -13.74 19.38 -21.50
CA GLY A 216 -12.84 20.52 -21.34
C GLY A 216 -11.59 20.12 -20.56
N MET A 217 -10.49 20.01 -21.30
CA MET A 217 -9.16 19.80 -20.75
C MET A 217 -8.72 21.16 -20.21
N GLU A 218 -9.25 21.53 -19.04
CA GLU A 218 -8.43 22.34 -18.15
C GLU A 218 -7.12 21.58 -17.99
N GLU A 219 -6.01 22.23 -18.39
CA GLU A 219 -4.67 21.72 -18.17
C GLU A 219 -4.53 21.39 -16.68
N LEU A 220 -4.77 20.13 -16.32
CA LEU A 220 -4.42 19.57 -15.03
C LEU A 220 -2.91 19.68 -14.95
N LYS A 221 -2.43 20.76 -14.33
CA LYS A 221 -1.04 20.91 -13.93
C LYS A 221 -0.59 19.58 -13.34
N PRO A 222 0.54 18.99 -13.80
CA PRO A 222 1.01 17.73 -13.25
C PRO A 222 1.11 17.89 -11.73
N LYS A 223 0.22 17.21 -11.00
CA LYS A 223 0.27 17.19 -9.53
C LYS A 223 1.66 16.70 -9.19
N ARG A 224 2.42 17.49 -8.42
CA ARG A 224 3.72 17.04 -7.95
C ARG A 224 3.49 15.70 -7.22
N PRO A 225 4.41 14.74 -7.35
CA PRO A 225 4.21 13.46 -6.70
C PRO A 225 4.05 13.64 -5.19
N TRP A 226 3.07 12.94 -4.59
CA TRP A 226 2.64 13.20 -3.21
C TRP A 226 3.78 13.06 -2.19
N TRP A 227 4.80 12.24 -2.48
CA TRP A 227 5.98 12.05 -1.64
C TRP A 227 6.96 13.23 -1.65
N LYS A 228 6.82 14.20 -2.57
CA LYS A 228 7.65 15.43 -2.62
C LYS A 228 7.13 16.55 -1.73
N PHE A 229 5.99 16.37 -1.05
CA PHE A 229 5.40 17.39 -0.19
C PHE A 229 5.73 17.23 1.30
N TRP A 230 6.55 16.23 1.70
CA TRP A 230 6.72 15.83 3.10
C TRP A 230 8.17 15.64 3.56
#